data_AF-A0A4U1B803-F1
#
_entry.id   AF-A0A4U1B803-F1
#
_cell.length_a   1.000
_cell.length_b   1.000
_cell.length_c   1.000
_cell.angle_alpha   90.00
_cell.angle_beta   90.00
_cell.angle_gamma   90.00
#
_symmetry.space_group_name_H-M   'P 1'
#
loop_
_entity.id
_entity.type
_entity.pdbx_description
1 polymer ?
#
loop_
_entity_poly.entity_id
_entity_poly.type
_entity_poly.pdbx_seq_one_letter_code
_entity_poly.pdbx_strand_id
1 'polypeptide(L)'
;MKFIYESMVVVGSSLLAYGFNVPWTSYDEAETKRIDAIVQVEKSAFAYGEYARVVNSRIDLYNSCVKQGEQCNINKIAQEILSDEPNSRELAIHSHDLLMESQRIAHLAVHYEKMKEIWMVVGIFSCLMGAGLLFFGFSNIRRDKQLGKQRNSS
;
A
#
# COMPACT_ATOMS: atom_id res chain seq x y z
N MET A 1 -18.89 -35.81 -25.92
CA MET A 1 -17.72 -35.71 -25.01
C MET A 1 -16.64 -34.74 -25.50
N LYS A 2 -16.29 -34.71 -26.80
CA LYS A 2 -15.30 -33.77 -27.36
C LYS A 2 -15.48 -32.29 -26.95
N PHE A 3 -16.71 -31.75 -27.01
CA PHE A 3 -17.03 -30.38 -26.61
C PHE A 3 -16.73 -30.07 -25.13
N ILE A 4 -16.82 -31.06 -24.23
CA ILE A 4 -16.54 -30.88 -22.80
C ILE A 4 -15.03 -30.72 -22.58
N TYR A 5 -14.21 -31.45 -23.32
CA TYR A 5 -12.75 -31.33 -23.19
C TYR A 5 -12.23 -30.04 -23.85
N GLU A 6 -12.82 -29.62 -24.95
CA GLU A 6 -12.48 -28.34 -25.60
C GLU A 6 -12.87 -27.16 -24.70
N SER A 7 -14.02 -27.20 -24.01
CA SER A 7 -14.38 -26.16 -23.04
C SER A 7 -13.46 -26.15 -21.81
N MET A 8 -13.01 -27.31 -21.32
CA MET A 8 -12.00 -27.39 -20.25
C MET A 8 -10.68 -26.73 -20.66
N VAL A 9 -10.26 -26.88 -21.93
CA VAL A 9 -9.03 -26.24 -22.45
C VAL A 9 -9.19 -24.72 -22.52
N VAL A 10 -10.34 -24.24 -22.99
CA VAL A 10 -10.63 -22.79 -23.06
C VAL A 10 -10.68 -22.19 -21.65
N VAL A 11 -11.43 -22.80 -20.73
CA VAL A 11 -11.53 -22.33 -19.33
C VAL A 11 -10.17 -22.39 -18.63
N GLY A 12 -9.40 -23.46 -18.83
CA GLY A 12 -8.05 -23.58 -18.28
C GLY A 12 -7.11 -22.49 -18.77
N SER A 13 -7.15 -22.17 -20.07
CA SER A 13 -6.35 -21.09 -20.66
C SER A 13 -6.76 -19.71 -20.13
N SER A 14 -8.06 -19.46 -20.00
CA SER A 14 -8.58 -18.21 -19.42
C SER A 14 -8.19 -18.05 -17.95
N LEU A 15 -8.20 -19.12 -17.16
CA LEU A 15 -7.75 -19.11 -15.76
C LEU A 15 -6.26 -18.84 -15.62
N LEU A 16 -5.42 -19.37 -16.52
CA LEU A 16 -4.00 -19.00 -16.56
C LEU A 16 -3.83 -17.51 -16.88
N ALA A 17 -4.49 -17.02 -17.94
CA ALA A 17 -4.40 -15.61 -18.32
C ALA A 17 -4.87 -14.68 -17.19
N TYR A 18 -5.95 -15.04 -16.51
CA TYR A 18 -6.45 -14.34 -15.33
C TYR A 18 -5.44 -14.38 -14.17
N GLY A 19 -4.92 -15.56 -13.85
CA GLY A 19 -3.98 -15.79 -12.75
C GLY A 19 -2.63 -15.09 -12.94
N PHE A 20 -2.25 -14.74 -14.17
CA PHE A 20 -1.06 -13.92 -14.44
C PHE A 20 -1.36 -12.42 -14.47
N ASN A 21 -2.41 -11.99 -15.17
CA ASN A 21 -2.64 -10.55 -15.38
C ASN A 21 -3.20 -9.85 -14.14
N VAL A 22 -4.22 -10.43 -13.48
CA VAL A 22 -4.94 -9.72 -12.41
C VAL A 22 -4.07 -9.45 -11.20
N PRO A 23 -3.27 -10.42 -10.69
CA PRO A 23 -2.38 -10.14 -9.58
C PRO A 23 -1.34 -9.09 -9.90
N TRP A 24 -0.85 -9.04 -11.15
CA TRP A 24 0.14 -8.05 -11.57
C TRP A 24 -0.44 -6.64 -11.62
N THR A 25 -1.62 -6.47 -12.24
CA THR A 25 -2.28 -5.15 -12.30
C THR A 25 -2.70 -4.67 -10.92
N SER A 26 -3.23 -5.55 -10.07
CA SER A 26 -3.60 -5.20 -8.70
C SER A 26 -2.39 -4.94 -7.82
N TYR A 27 -1.24 -5.57 -8.11
CA TYR A 27 0.01 -5.29 -7.44
C TYR A 27 0.52 -3.88 -7.75
N ASP A 28 0.54 -3.49 -9.02
CA ASP A 28 1.01 -2.17 -9.45
C ASP A 28 0.14 -1.04 -8.86
N GLU A 29 -1.18 -1.23 -8.85
CA GLU A 29 -2.10 -0.27 -8.25
C GLU A 29 -1.92 -0.17 -6.71
N ALA A 30 -1.73 -1.31 -6.03
CA ALA A 30 -1.51 -1.33 -4.59
C ALA A 30 -0.17 -0.70 -4.20
N GLU A 31 0.90 -0.95 -4.96
CA GLU A 31 2.22 -0.40 -4.70
C GLU A 31 2.24 1.12 -4.95
N THR A 32 1.57 1.59 -6.01
CA THR A 32 1.43 3.04 -6.28
C THR A 32 0.73 3.75 -5.12
N LYS A 33 -0.38 3.19 -4.62
CA LYS A 33 -1.10 3.76 -3.47
C LYS A 33 -0.31 3.69 -2.17
N ARG A 34 0.54 2.67 -2.00
CA ARG A 34 1.46 2.57 -0.87
C ARG A 34 2.54 3.66 -0.92
N ILE A 35 3.10 3.94 -2.09
CA ILE A 35 4.07 5.04 -2.27
C ILE A 35 3.42 6.37 -1.93
N ASP A 36 2.23 6.65 -2.46
CA ASP A 36 1.47 7.87 -2.14
C ASP A 36 1.19 8.01 -0.64
N ALA A 37 0.89 6.89 0.02
CA ALA A 37 0.69 6.85 1.46
C ALA A 37 1.97 7.22 2.24
N ILE A 38 3.12 6.68 1.84
CA ILE A 38 4.42 6.98 2.45
C ILE A 38 4.77 8.47 2.27
N VAL A 39 4.57 9.02 1.08
CA VAL A 39 4.83 10.45 0.80
C VAL A 39 3.98 11.35 1.69
N GLN A 40 2.71 10.99 1.94
CA GLN A 40 1.86 11.76 2.84
C GLN A 40 2.30 11.66 4.30
N VAL A 41 2.75 10.48 4.74
CA VAL A 41 3.34 10.33 6.08
C VAL A 41 4.60 11.18 6.22
N GLU A 42 5.49 11.21 5.23
CA GLU A 42 6.70 12.05 5.26
C GLU A 42 6.35 13.55 5.32
N LYS A 43 5.33 14.00 4.58
CA LYS A 43 4.83 15.38 4.68
C LYS A 43 4.36 15.72 6.09
N SER A 44 3.62 14.81 6.74
CA SER A 44 3.15 15.02 8.10
C SER A 44 4.32 15.07 9.11
N ALA A 45 5.32 14.20 8.93
CA ALA A 45 6.53 14.18 9.77
C ALA A 45 7.33 15.47 9.60
N PHE A 46 7.44 15.99 8.38
CA PHE A 46 8.11 17.27 8.11
C PHE A 46 7.40 18.44 8.80
N ALA A 47 6.08 18.55 8.64
CA ALA A 47 5.28 19.60 9.27
C ALA A 47 5.38 19.57 10.81
N TYR A 48 5.34 18.36 11.39
CA TYR A 48 5.57 18.18 12.83
C TYR A 48 6.99 18.58 13.25
N GLY A 49 8.00 18.24 12.43
CA GLY A 49 9.39 18.64 12.66
C GLY A 49 9.58 20.15 12.69
N GLU A 50 8.90 20.89 11.81
CA GLU A 50 8.92 22.35 11.83
C GLU A 50 8.28 22.93 13.09
N TYR A 51 7.11 22.41 13.49
CA TYR A 51 6.47 22.78 14.75
C TYR A 51 7.39 22.50 15.95
N ALA A 52 7.96 21.30 16.04
CA ALA A 52 8.87 20.91 17.11
C ALA A 52 10.12 21.79 17.18
N ARG A 53 10.67 22.21 16.02
CA ARG A 53 11.81 23.14 15.95
C ARG A 53 11.45 24.50 16.58
N VAL A 54 10.27 25.04 16.27
CA VAL A 54 9.80 26.31 16.85
C VAL A 54 9.62 26.20 18.37
N VAL A 55 9.00 25.11 18.84
CA VAL A 55 8.81 24.86 20.28
C VAL A 55 10.16 24.70 20.99
N ASN A 56 11.08 23.91 20.44
CA ASN A 56 12.41 23.71 21.03
C ASN A 56 13.20 25.02 21.08
N SER A 57 13.14 25.84 20.04
CA SER A 57 13.77 27.17 20.06
C SER A 57 13.27 28.04 21.20
N ARG A 58 11.98 27.95 21.56
CA ARG A 58 11.40 28.71 22.69
C ARG A 58 11.82 28.16 24.04
N ILE A 59 11.88 26.83 24.17
CA ILE A 59 12.39 26.17 25.36
C ILE A 59 13.86 26.56 25.58
N ASP A 60 14.66 26.61 24.52
CA ASP A 60 16.06 27.04 24.59
C ASP A 60 16.18 28.52 24.96
N LEU A 61 15.35 29.39 24.40
CA LEU A 61 15.29 30.81 24.74
C LEU A 61 14.95 31.00 26.24
N TYR A 62 13.94 30.29 26.73
CA TYR A 62 13.56 30.31 28.14
C TYR A 62 14.69 29.77 29.04
N ASN A 63 15.24 28.60 28.71
CA ASN A 63 16.30 27.95 29.48
C ASN A 63 17.59 28.79 29.52
N SER A 64 17.94 29.44 28.41
CA SER A 64 19.09 30.35 28.36
C SER A 64 18.89 31.56 29.26
N CYS A 65 17.67 32.11 29.33
CA CYS A 65 17.34 33.19 30.25
C CYS A 65 17.41 32.73 31.71
N VAL A 66 16.83 31.57 32.06
CA VAL A 66 16.93 31.00 33.41
C VAL A 66 18.39 30.82 33.85
N LYS A 67 19.28 30.41 32.94
CA LYS A 67 20.71 30.26 33.20
C LYS A 67 21.44 31.59 33.44
N GLN A 68 20.93 32.72 32.94
CA GLN A 68 21.53 34.05 33.11
C GLN A 68 21.17 34.71 34.46
N GLY A 69 20.28 34.13 35.25
CA GLY A 69 19.97 34.60 36.61
C GLY A 69 19.40 36.01 36.63
N GLU A 70 20.00 36.92 37.40
CA GLU A 70 19.49 38.29 37.61
C GLU A 70 19.51 39.17 36.35
N GLN A 71 20.26 38.81 35.32
CA GLN A 71 20.29 39.55 34.04
C GLN A 71 19.12 39.20 33.12
N CYS A 72 18.36 38.15 33.45
CA CYS A 72 17.22 37.68 32.67
C CYS A 72 15.97 38.52 32.95
N ASN A 73 15.45 39.19 31.92
CA ASN A 73 14.12 39.80 32.00
C ASN A 73 13.07 38.80 31.50
N ILE A 74 12.51 38.03 32.44
CA ILE A 74 11.49 37.01 32.17
C ILE A 74 10.27 37.59 31.45
N ASN A 75 9.86 38.82 31.77
CA ASN A 75 8.71 39.46 31.13
C ASN A 75 8.97 39.77 29.65
N LYS A 76 10.20 40.14 29.30
CA LYS A 76 10.60 40.39 27.91
C LYS A 76 10.61 39.10 27.09
N ILE A 77 11.19 38.03 27.64
CA ILE A 77 11.17 36.69 27.01
C ILE A 77 9.75 36.16 26.87
N ALA A 78 8.90 36.34 27.88
CA ALA A 78 7.50 35.94 27.83
C ALA A 78 6.75 36.68 26.71
N GLN A 79 6.97 37.99 26.54
CA GLN A 79 6.40 38.76 25.43
C GLN A 79 6.92 38.29 24.06
N GLU A 80 8.21 37.97 23.96
CA GLU A 80 8.82 37.48 22.73
C GLU A 80 8.23 36.11 22.33
N ILE A 81 8.05 35.20 23.30
CA ILE A 81 7.38 33.91 23.10
C ILE A 81 5.90 34.09 22.74
N LEU A 82 5.18 34.99 23.41
CA LEU A 82 3.75 35.25 23.18
C LEU A 82 3.51 35.94 21.83
N SER A 83 4.41 36.80 21.37
CA SER A 83 4.29 37.49 20.08
C SER A 83 4.30 36.52 18.89
N ASP A 84 4.94 35.38 19.07
CA ASP A 84 5.14 34.36 18.05
C ASP A 84 4.17 33.16 18.25
N GLU A 85 3.40 33.16 19.34
CA GLU A 85 2.37 32.16 19.66
C GLU A 85 1.38 31.91 18.50
N PRO A 86 0.85 32.92 17.79
CA PRO A 86 -0.13 32.71 16.73
C PRO A 86 0.40 31.81 15.62
N ASN A 87 1.65 32.02 15.21
CA ASN A 87 2.33 31.26 14.17
C ASN A 87 2.56 29.80 14.62
N SER A 88 2.99 29.58 15.86
CA SER A 88 3.14 28.23 16.40
C SER A 88 1.82 27.49 16.56
N ARG A 89 0.72 28.20 16.85
CA ARG A 89 -0.61 27.62 17.01
C ARG A 89 -1.17 27.18 15.66
N GLU A 90 -0.94 27.97 14.61
CA GLU A 90 -1.28 27.59 13.24
C GLU A 90 -0.49 26.34 12.80
N LEU A 91 0.82 26.30 13.05
CA LEU A 91 1.67 25.12 12.81
C LEU A 91 1.22 23.90 13.63
N ALA A 92 0.79 24.10 14.88
CA ALA A 92 0.27 23.02 15.73
C ALA A 92 -1.02 22.42 15.16
N ILE A 93 -1.98 23.27 14.76
CA ILE A 93 -3.24 22.82 14.16
C ILE A 93 -2.97 22.11 12.85
N HIS A 94 -2.14 22.71 11.97
CA HIS A 94 -1.80 22.13 10.67
C HIS A 94 -1.09 20.77 10.81
N SER A 95 -0.11 20.67 11.71
CA SER A 95 0.58 19.40 11.96
C SER A 95 -0.34 18.35 12.58
N HIS A 96 -1.28 18.73 13.45
CA HIS A 96 -2.25 17.81 14.04
C HIS A 96 -3.22 17.25 13.00
N ASP A 97 -3.74 18.11 12.11
CA ASP A 97 -4.62 17.68 11.02
C ASP A 97 -3.90 16.70 10.08
N LEU A 98 -2.66 17.01 9.68
CA LEU A 98 -1.85 16.12 8.86
C LEU A 98 -1.50 14.81 9.57
N LEU A 99 -1.32 14.83 10.89
CA LEU A 99 -1.03 13.62 11.67
C LEU A 99 -2.26 12.70 11.73
N MET A 100 -3.45 13.26 11.95
CA MET A 100 -4.72 12.53 11.90
C MET A 100 -4.98 11.93 10.51
N GLU A 101 -4.69 12.70 9.46
CA GLU A 101 -4.78 12.21 8.08
C GLU A 101 -3.77 11.08 7.82
N SER A 102 -2.53 11.23 8.31
CA SER A 102 -1.47 10.21 8.19
C SER A 102 -1.83 8.89 8.87
N GLN A 103 -2.51 8.92 10.03
CA GLN A 103 -2.95 7.70 10.72
C GLN A 103 -3.97 6.92 9.88
N ARG A 104 -4.89 7.63 9.25
CA ARG A 104 -5.88 7.03 8.34
C ARG A 104 -5.20 6.41 7.12
N ILE A 105 -4.20 7.09 6.58
CA ILE A 105 -3.42 6.66 5.41
C ILE A 105 -2.53 5.46 5.74
N ALA A 106 -1.90 5.44 6.91
CA ALA A 106 -1.10 4.31 7.38
C ALA A 106 -1.95 3.03 7.52
N HIS A 107 -3.18 3.16 8.03
CA HIS A 107 -4.12 2.03 8.08
C HIS A 107 -4.49 1.53 6.67
N LEU A 108 -4.67 2.43 5.71
CA LEU A 108 -4.90 2.07 4.31
C LEU A 108 -3.70 1.35 3.68
N ALA A 109 -2.47 1.76 4.00
CA ALA A 109 -1.25 1.09 3.51
C ALA A 109 -1.19 -0.38 3.93
N VAL A 110 -1.53 -0.69 5.19
CA VAL A 110 -1.61 -2.07 5.70
C VAL A 110 -2.68 -2.88 4.95
N HIS A 111 -3.82 -2.26 4.63
CA HIS A 111 -4.85 -2.91 3.82
C HIS A 111 -4.39 -3.21 2.39
N TYR A 112 -3.62 -2.32 1.75
CA TYR A 112 -3.07 -2.58 0.42
C TYR A 112 -2.08 -3.75 0.41
N GLU A 113 -1.26 -3.87 1.45
CA GLU A 113 -0.36 -5.01 1.62
C GLU A 113 -1.13 -6.33 1.76
N LYS A 114 -2.20 -6.35 2.55
CA LYS A 114 -3.09 -7.51 2.67
C LYS A 114 -3.81 -7.83 1.36
N MET A 115 -4.27 -6.83 0.62
CA MET A 115 -4.87 -7.02 -0.71
C MET A 115 -3.87 -7.65 -1.69
N LYS A 116 -2.62 -7.19 -1.70
CA LYS A 116 -1.54 -7.78 -2.52
C LYS A 116 -1.35 -9.27 -2.22
N GLU A 117 -1.27 -9.64 -0.94
CA GLU A 117 -1.14 -11.05 -0.54
C GLU A 117 -2.33 -11.88 -1.03
N ILE A 118 -3.57 -11.38 -0.83
CA ILE A 118 -4.79 -12.07 -1.27
C ILE A 118 -4.79 -12.27 -2.79
N TRP A 119 -4.50 -11.22 -3.57
CA TRP A 119 -4.48 -11.31 -5.03
C TRP A 119 -3.40 -12.25 -5.55
N MET A 120 -2.23 -12.28 -4.92
CA MET A 120 -1.18 -13.24 -5.25
C MET A 120 -1.64 -14.69 -5.00
N VAL A 121 -2.27 -14.95 -3.85
CA VAL A 121 -2.82 -16.26 -3.50
C VAL A 121 -3.91 -16.68 -4.49
N VAL A 122 -4.85 -15.79 -4.80
CA VAL A 122 -5.89 -16.02 -5.82
C VAL A 122 -5.26 -16.36 -7.17
N GLY A 123 -4.25 -15.60 -7.60
CA GLY A 123 -3.51 -15.86 -8.84
C GLY A 123 -2.88 -17.24 -8.90
N ILE A 124 -2.18 -17.63 -7.82
CA ILE A 124 -1.56 -18.96 -7.70
C ILE A 124 -2.63 -20.06 -7.83
N PHE A 125 -3.74 -19.95 -7.11
CA PHE A 125 -4.83 -20.92 -7.20
C PHE A 125 -5.45 -20.97 -8.61
N SER A 126 -5.67 -19.83 -9.25
CA SER A 126 -6.16 -19.78 -10.63
C SER A 126 -5.19 -20.45 -11.60
N CYS A 127 -3.88 -20.23 -11.44
CA CYS A 127 -2.86 -20.88 -12.25
C CYS A 127 -2.82 -22.41 -12.05
N LEU A 128 -2.89 -22.88 -10.80
CA LEU A 128 -2.92 -24.31 -10.49
C LEU A 128 -4.17 -25.00 -11.05
N MET A 129 -5.35 -24.39 -10.89
CA MET A 129 -6.59 -24.92 -11.47
C MET A 129 -6.55 -24.89 -13.00
N GLY A 130 -6.06 -23.80 -13.59
CA GLY A 130 -5.93 -23.67 -15.04
C GLY A 130 -5.02 -24.75 -15.64
N ALA A 131 -3.85 -24.96 -15.04
CA ALA A 131 -2.92 -26.03 -15.43
C ALA A 131 -3.55 -27.42 -15.29
N GLY A 132 -4.29 -27.68 -14.21
CA GLY A 132 -5.04 -28.92 -14.00
C GLY A 132 -6.06 -29.17 -15.11
N LEU A 133 -6.90 -28.18 -15.42
CA LEU A 133 -7.92 -28.28 -16.47
C LEU A 133 -7.30 -28.49 -17.86
N LEU A 134 -6.19 -27.80 -18.17
CA LEU A 134 -5.45 -28.03 -19.42
C LEU A 134 -4.90 -29.45 -19.51
N PHE A 135 -4.30 -29.96 -18.42
CA PHE A 135 -3.74 -31.31 -18.39
C PHE A 135 -4.83 -32.36 -18.65
N PHE A 136 -5.96 -32.27 -17.95
CA PHE A 136 -7.09 -33.19 -18.14
C PHE A 136 -7.74 -33.04 -19.53
N GLY A 137 -7.93 -31.80 -20.00
CA GLY A 137 -8.50 -31.52 -21.31
C GLY A 137 -7.65 -32.09 -22.44
N PHE A 138 -6.35 -31.78 -22.48
CA PHE A 138 -5.46 -32.27 -23.53
C PHE A 138 -5.23 -33.78 -23.47
N SER A 139 -5.11 -34.36 -22.27
CA SER A 139 -4.91 -35.81 -22.10
C SER A 139 -6.09 -36.61 -22.68
N ASN A 140 -7.33 -36.16 -22.41
CA ASN A 140 -8.53 -36.83 -22.92
C ASN A 140 -8.73 -36.62 -24.43
N ILE A 141 -8.48 -35.41 -24.96
CA ILE A 141 -8.52 -35.17 -26.41
C ILE A 141 -7.52 -36.06 -27.15
N ARG A 142 -6.33 -36.27 -26.58
CA ARG A 142 -5.30 -37.13 -27.18
C ARG A 142 -5.69 -38.61 -27.17
N ARG A 143 -6.29 -39.11 -26.08
CA ARG A 143 -6.83 -40.48 -25.98
C ARG A 143 -7.95 -40.72 -27.00
N ASP A 144 -8.92 -39.80 -27.10
CA ASP A 144 -10.03 -39.92 -28.05
C ASP A 144 -9.54 -39.96 -29.51
N LYS A 145 -8.51 -39.16 -29.84
CA LYS A 145 -7.89 -39.19 -31.18
C LYS A 145 -7.19 -40.53 -31.48
N GLN A 146 -6.58 -41.18 -30.50
CA GLN A 146 -5.93 -42.49 -30.70
C GLN A 146 -6.95 -43.62 -30.89
N LEU A 147 -8.03 -43.63 -30.10
CA LEU A 147 -9.11 -44.61 -30.23
C LEU A 147 -9.86 -44.50 -31.56
N GLY A 148 -10.11 -43.26 -32.02
CA GLY A 148 -10.72 -43.04 -33.34
C GLY A 148 -9.84 -43.51 -34.50
N LYS A 149 -8.51 -43.39 -34.37
CA LYS A 149 -7.56 -43.83 -35.41
C LYS A 149 -7.48 -45.36 -35.53
N GLN A 150 -7.56 -46.09 -34.42
CA GLN A 150 -7.62 -47.55 -34.42
C GLN A 150 -8.91 -48.11 -35.03
N ARG A 151 -10.03 -47.40 -34.87
CA ARG A 151 -11.33 -47.85 -35.38
C ARG A 151 -11.49 -47.73 -36.90
N ASN A 152 -10.72 -46.85 -37.54
CA ASN A 152 -10.72 -46.64 -38.99
C ASN A 152 -9.64 -47.47 -39.72
N SER A 153 -8.80 -48.20 -38.98
CA SER A 153 -7.74 -49.06 -39.52
C SER A 153 -8.06 -50.56 -39.47
N SER A 154 -9.24 -50.92 -38.97
CA SER A 154 -9.80 -52.28 -38.95
C SER A 154 -10.99 -52.36 -39.90
#